data_AF-A0A1Z5SND5-F1
#
_entry.id   AF-A0A1Z5SND5-F1
#
_cell.length_a   1.000
_cell.length_b   1.000
_cell.length_c   1.000
_cell.angle_alpha   90.00
_cell.angle_beta   90.00
_cell.angle_gamma   90.00
#
_symmetry.space_group_name_H-M   'P 1'
#
loop_
_entity.id
_entity.type
_entity.pdbx_description
1 polymer ?
#
loop_
_entity_poly.entity_id
_entity_poly.type
_entity_poly.pdbx_seq_one_letter_code
_entity_poly.pdbx_strand_id
1 'polypeptide(L)'
;MAKGDLDTTAAWQSLNLYLPTRTHDEDYWWQKSGPQLAALVEGAEYPLAKQYEALLFHYHWMVPYMGPSPLPEGAARQWKSLLQPDGTPIECSWKWNTSRSPPDIRYDIEPIGPLAGTKADPLNQHALREMLHRLAGQVPNVDLTWCDHFLSTLFDHDLSKYVAESAAGKRPTTSGVIAAEFLESGTRFKTYFQPRKLGYTGIIPMKMWDEALEPIDPQRAARSMVKDFPESTAAGQTLTCFSIAVDVVKLEKSRLKWYFNTPSTAFSIVREVMTLGGRLSSPH
;
A
#
# COMPACT_ATOMS: atom_id res chain seq x y z
N MET A 1 -26.09 19.67 -1.39
CA MET A 1 -25.27 18.51 -0.98
C MET A 1 -25.46 18.37 0.53
N ALA A 2 -26.03 17.26 0.98
CA ALA A 2 -26.27 17.04 2.41
C ALA A 2 -24.93 16.93 3.13
N LYS A 3 -24.73 17.72 4.19
CA LYS A 3 -23.78 17.38 5.25
C LYS A 3 -24.32 16.10 5.89
N GLY A 4 -23.89 14.94 5.41
CA GLY A 4 -24.11 13.69 6.13
C GLY A 4 -23.26 13.75 7.39
N ASP A 5 -23.89 13.65 8.55
CA ASP A 5 -23.22 13.48 9.83
C ASP A 5 -22.32 12.25 9.73
N LEU A 6 -21.01 12.46 9.63
CA LEU A 6 -20.00 11.41 9.72
C LEU A 6 -19.77 10.98 11.19
N ASP A 7 -20.47 11.60 12.14
CA ASP A 7 -20.39 11.36 13.58
C ASP A 7 -21.35 10.26 14.09
N THR A 8 -21.77 9.31 13.23
CA THR A 8 -23.00 8.54 13.48
C THR A 8 -22.82 7.14 14.08
N THR A 9 -21.65 6.51 14.00
CA THR A 9 -21.52 5.13 14.49
C THR A 9 -21.24 5.07 15.99
N ALA A 10 -21.84 4.10 16.68
CA ALA A 10 -21.68 3.94 18.12
C ALA A 10 -20.22 3.67 18.53
N ALA A 11 -19.45 2.97 17.69
CA ALA A 11 -18.04 2.70 17.91
C ALA A 11 -17.19 3.97 17.79
N TRP A 12 -17.44 4.81 16.77
CA TRP A 12 -16.74 6.11 16.62
C TRP A 12 -17.02 7.03 17.80
N GLN A 13 -18.30 7.23 18.15
CA GLN A 13 -18.69 8.13 19.25
C GLN A 13 -18.02 7.75 20.57
N SER A 14 -18.00 6.44 20.88
CA SER A 14 -17.39 5.94 22.10
C SER A 14 -15.87 6.12 22.10
N LEU A 15 -15.19 5.74 21.01
CA LEU A 15 -13.73 5.85 20.93
C LEU A 15 -13.27 7.30 20.86
N ASN A 16 -13.95 8.16 20.12
CA ASN A 16 -13.61 9.57 20.02
C ASN A 16 -13.77 10.32 21.36
N LEU A 17 -14.69 9.85 22.23
CA LEU A 17 -14.87 10.41 23.57
C LEU A 17 -13.79 9.97 24.57
N TYR A 18 -13.37 8.70 24.51
CA TYR A 18 -12.55 8.10 25.58
C TYR A 18 -11.08 7.87 25.22
N LEU A 19 -10.71 7.86 23.93
CA LEU A 19 -9.31 7.76 23.55
C LEU A 19 -8.59 9.08 23.85
N PRO A 20 -7.32 9.03 24.31
CA PRO A 20 -6.59 10.24 24.66
C PRO A 20 -6.29 11.10 23.42
N THR A 21 -6.11 12.40 23.63
CA THR A 21 -5.55 13.28 22.59
C THR A 21 -4.11 12.90 22.28
N ARG A 22 -3.66 13.22 21.08
CA ARG A 22 -2.30 12.95 20.62
C ARG A 22 -1.60 14.24 20.19
N THR A 23 -0.60 14.12 19.32
CA THR A 23 -0.03 15.27 18.64
C THR A 23 -1.08 15.91 17.72
N HIS A 24 -0.87 17.18 17.38
CA HIS A 24 -1.75 17.91 16.46
C HIS A 24 -1.99 17.15 15.14
N ASP A 25 -0.93 16.59 14.55
CA ASP A 25 -1.02 15.89 13.27
C ASP A 25 -1.77 14.56 13.38
N GLU A 26 -1.51 13.79 14.44
CA GLU A 26 -2.22 12.54 14.70
C GLU A 26 -3.71 12.77 15.00
N ASP A 27 -4.03 13.77 15.83
CA ASP A 27 -5.42 14.13 16.11
C ASP A 27 -6.14 14.60 14.84
N TYR A 28 -5.46 15.40 14.00
CA TYR A 28 -6.01 15.76 12.69
C TYR A 28 -6.38 14.52 11.87
N TRP A 29 -5.46 13.57 11.72
CA TRP A 29 -5.70 12.36 10.94
C TRP A 29 -6.79 11.50 11.56
N TRP A 30 -6.80 11.32 12.89
CA TRP A 30 -7.85 10.60 13.59
C TRP A 30 -9.24 11.22 13.34
N GLN A 31 -9.38 12.54 13.49
CA GLN A 31 -10.65 13.24 13.25
C GLN A 31 -11.11 13.19 11.79
N LYS A 32 -10.18 13.05 10.83
CA LYS A 32 -10.54 12.96 9.40
C LYS A 32 -10.85 11.55 8.94
N SER A 33 -10.03 10.58 9.31
CA SER A 33 -10.09 9.21 8.77
C SER A 33 -10.86 8.25 9.68
N GLY A 34 -10.89 8.49 10.99
CA GLY A 34 -11.64 7.69 11.96
C GLY A 34 -13.13 7.57 11.66
N PRO A 35 -13.89 8.68 11.47
CA PRO A 35 -15.32 8.58 11.19
C PRO A 35 -15.61 7.94 9.81
N GLN A 36 -14.70 8.14 8.84
CA GLN A 36 -14.82 7.49 7.53
C GLN A 36 -14.64 5.98 7.64
N LEU A 37 -13.60 5.52 8.35
CA LEU A 37 -13.40 4.09 8.59
C LEU A 37 -14.56 3.49 9.38
N ALA A 38 -15.08 4.22 10.36
CA ALA A 38 -16.23 3.80 11.16
C ALA A 38 -17.47 3.55 10.28
N ALA A 39 -17.80 4.49 9.39
CA ALA A 39 -18.88 4.35 8.44
C ALA A 39 -18.65 3.19 7.46
N LEU A 40 -17.40 2.97 7.03
CA LEU A 40 -17.06 1.85 6.14
C LEU A 40 -17.29 0.49 6.81
N VAL A 41 -16.79 0.28 8.03
CA VAL A 41 -16.95 -1.00 8.74
C VAL A 41 -18.39 -1.25 9.15
N GLU A 42 -19.14 -0.21 9.54
CA GLU A 42 -20.57 -0.34 9.82
C GLU A 42 -21.37 -0.66 8.55
N GLY A 43 -21.09 0.02 7.44
CA GLY A 43 -21.70 -0.24 6.13
C GLY A 43 -21.33 -1.60 5.54
N ALA A 44 -20.23 -2.21 5.97
CA ALA A 44 -19.85 -3.58 5.67
C ALA A 44 -20.45 -4.61 6.66
N GLU A 45 -21.37 -4.18 7.52
CA GLU A 45 -22.09 -5.03 8.49
C GLU A 45 -21.17 -5.70 9.50
N TYR A 46 -20.04 -5.07 9.86
CA TYR A 46 -19.13 -5.64 10.84
C TYR A 46 -19.79 -5.68 12.21
N PRO A 47 -19.69 -6.80 12.96
CA PRO A 47 -20.11 -6.85 14.35
C PRO A 47 -19.43 -5.74 15.16
N LEU A 48 -20.13 -5.19 16.16
CA LEU A 48 -19.63 -4.04 16.94
C LEU A 48 -18.20 -4.26 17.47
N ALA A 49 -17.88 -5.45 17.98
CA ALA A 49 -16.53 -5.79 18.44
C ALA A 49 -15.46 -5.65 17.34
N LYS A 50 -15.79 -6.01 16.09
CA LYS A 50 -14.90 -5.86 14.93
C LYS A 50 -14.76 -4.40 14.50
N GLN A 51 -15.81 -3.59 14.64
CA GLN A 51 -15.72 -2.15 14.42
C GLN A 51 -14.75 -1.50 15.42
N TYR A 52 -14.84 -1.86 16.71
CA TYR A 52 -13.87 -1.45 17.73
C TYR A 52 -12.46 -1.93 17.40
N GLU A 53 -12.27 -3.19 17.00
CA GLU A 53 -10.96 -3.71 16.56
C GLU A 53 -10.36 -2.85 15.44
N ALA A 54 -11.14 -2.56 14.40
CA ALA A 54 -10.67 -1.79 13.25
C ALA A 54 -10.29 -0.34 13.63
N LEU A 55 -11.13 0.33 14.42
CA LEU A 55 -10.89 1.71 14.84
C LEU A 55 -9.75 1.83 15.85
N LEU A 56 -9.64 0.91 16.81
CA LEU A 56 -8.51 0.87 17.74
C LEU A 56 -7.21 0.56 17.02
N PHE A 57 -7.23 -0.37 16.05
CA PHE A 57 -6.05 -0.63 15.23
C PHE A 57 -5.67 0.62 14.45
N HIS A 58 -6.62 1.27 13.79
CA HIS A 58 -6.37 2.50 13.03
C HIS A 58 -5.75 3.60 13.90
N TYR A 59 -6.37 3.86 15.05
CA TYR A 59 -5.87 4.83 16.01
C TYR A 59 -4.46 4.47 16.47
N HIS A 60 -4.17 3.24 16.91
CA HIS A 60 -2.86 2.89 17.47
C HIS A 60 -1.74 2.63 16.45
N TRP A 61 -2.06 2.18 15.25
CA TRP A 61 -1.07 1.68 14.30
C TRP A 61 -0.97 2.45 13.01
N MET A 62 -2.01 3.15 12.61
CA MET A 62 -2.06 3.77 11.29
C MET A 62 -1.91 5.27 11.40
N VAL A 63 -2.73 5.92 12.25
CA VAL A 63 -2.67 7.36 12.52
C VAL A 63 -1.26 7.89 12.85
N PRO A 64 -0.43 7.25 13.71
CA PRO A 64 0.93 7.74 14.00
C PRO A 64 1.85 7.82 12.78
N TYR A 65 1.54 7.05 11.74
CA TYR A 65 2.37 6.90 10.56
C TYR A 65 1.82 7.68 9.37
N MET A 66 0.77 8.50 9.54
CA MET A 66 0.21 9.30 8.44
C MET A 66 0.97 10.63 8.21
N GLY A 67 2.04 10.87 8.98
CA GLY A 67 2.90 12.05 8.83
C GLY A 67 2.20 13.37 9.16
N PRO A 68 2.81 14.51 8.79
CA PRO A 68 2.26 15.83 9.08
C PRO A 68 0.88 16.05 8.46
N SER A 69 0.01 16.76 9.16
CA SER A 69 -1.28 17.18 8.62
C SER A 69 -1.10 18.12 7.41
N PRO A 70 -2.09 18.21 6.50
CA PRO A 70 -2.01 19.08 5.33
C PRO A 70 -1.72 20.53 5.70
N LEU A 71 -0.71 21.10 5.05
CA LEU A 71 -0.40 22.53 5.13
C LEU A 71 -1.44 23.35 4.34
N PRO A 72 -1.52 24.68 4.58
CA PRO A 72 -2.33 25.59 3.77
C PRO A 72 -2.06 25.43 2.27
N GLU A 73 -3.06 25.75 1.45
CA GLU A 73 -2.97 25.60 0.00
C GLU A 73 -1.74 26.32 -0.58
N GLY A 74 -0.98 25.62 -1.41
CA GLY A 74 0.25 26.11 -2.01
C GLY A 74 1.54 25.91 -1.19
N ALA A 75 1.45 25.52 0.09
CA ALA A 75 2.62 25.21 0.89
C ALA A 75 3.29 23.89 0.44
N ALA A 76 4.61 23.91 0.33
CA ALA A 76 5.38 22.73 -0.06
C ALA A 76 5.40 21.70 1.09
N ARG A 77 4.94 20.47 0.81
CA ARG A 77 5.11 19.33 1.74
C ARG A 77 6.52 18.77 1.61
N GLN A 78 7.12 18.38 2.73
CA GLN A 78 8.42 17.71 2.76
C GLN A 78 8.36 16.36 2.03
N TRP A 79 7.28 15.60 2.27
CA TRP A 79 6.98 14.37 1.56
C TRP A 79 5.59 14.45 0.93
N LYS A 80 5.47 14.00 -0.32
CA LYS A 80 4.18 13.89 -1.01
C LYS A 80 3.99 12.44 -1.42
N SER A 81 3.03 11.77 -0.78
CA SER A 81 2.65 10.41 -1.14
C SER A 81 2.16 10.35 -2.59
N LEU A 82 2.41 9.24 -3.27
CA LEU A 82 1.78 8.89 -4.53
C LEU A 82 0.64 7.88 -4.35
N LEU A 83 0.25 7.58 -3.11
CA LEU A 83 -0.91 6.71 -2.85
C LEU A 83 -2.19 7.36 -3.38
N GLN A 84 -2.38 8.66 -3.16
CA GLN A 84 -3.47 9.45 -3.73
C GLN A 84 -2.97 10.59 -4.62
N PRO A 85 -3.74 11.01 -5.65
CA PRO A 85 -3.34 12.13 -6.53
C PRO A 85 -3.09 13.45 -5.79
N ASP A 86 -3.82 13.70 -4.70
CA ASP A 86 -3.68 14.88 -3.84
C ASP A 86 -2.52 14.78 -2.84
N GLY A 87 -1.83 13.64 -2.84
CA GLY A 87 -0.70 13.31 -1.98
C GLY A 87 -1.06 13.01 -0.53
N THR A 88 -2.32 12.70 -0.24
CA THR A 88 -2.70 12.12 1.04
C THR A 88 -2.20 10.67 1.16
N PRO A 89 -1.82 10.22 2.36
CA PRO A 89 -1.14 8.94 2.53
C PRO A 89 -2.11 7.83 2.95
N ILE A 90 -3.38 7.90 2.57
CA ILE A 90 -4.38 6.88 2.93
C ILE A 90 -5.32 6.57 1.76
N GLU A 91 -5.65 5.29 1.61
CA GLU A 91 -6.71 4.81 0.74
C GLU A 91 -7.60 3.83 1.52
N CYS A 92 -8.91 3.90 1.29
CA CYS A 92 -9.87 2.95 1.83
C CYS A 92 -10.58 2.23 0.69
N SER A 93 -10.80 0.93 0.82
CA SER A 93 -11.45 0.12 -0.21
C SER A 93 -12.41 -0.92 0.38
N TRP A 94 -13.50 -1.14 -0.35
CA TRP A 94 -14.39 -2.28 -0.16
C TRP A 94 -14.00 -3.42 -1.10
N LYS A 95 -13.78 -4.59 -0.51
CA LYS A 95 -13.43 -5.81 -1.22
C LYS A 95 -14.64 -6.73 -1.28
N TRP A 96 -15.36 -6.65 -2.39
CA TRP A 96 -16.51 -7.50 -2.70
C TRP A 96 -16.04 -8.84 -3.30
N ASN A 97 -15.76 -9.83 -2.45
CA ASN A 97 -15.28 -11.14 -2.91
C ASN A 97 -16.38 -11.97 -3.58
N THR A 98 -17.62 -11.82 -3.12
CA THR A 98 -18.78 -12.57 -3.63
C THR A 98 -19.99 -11.66 -3.71
N SER A 99 -21.00 -12.06 -4.49
CA SER A 99 -22.29 -11.36 -4.55
C SER A 99 -23.23 -11.66 -3.37
N ARG A 100 -22.81 -12.50 -2.41
CA ARG A 100 -23.67 -13.05 -1.36
C ARG A 100 -23.19 -12.77 0.07
N SER A 101 -22.00 -12.18 0.23
CA SER A 101 -21.42 -11.85 1.53
C SER A 101 -21.16 -10.35 1.61
N PRO A 102 -21.23 -9.75 2.81
CA PRO A 102 -20.74 -8.40 3.02
C PRO A 102 -19.27 -8.25 2.58
N PRO A 103 -18.83 -7.03 2.23
CA PRO A 103 -17.46 -6.79 1.77
C PRO A 103 -16.46 -6.86 2.92
N ASP A 104 -15.19 -7.16 2.60
CA ASP A 104 -14.11 -6.90 3.54
C ASP A 104 -13.66 -5.43 3.44
N ILE A 105 -13.36 -4.80 4.58
CA ILE A 105 -12.70 -3.50 4.61
C ILE A 105 -11.20 -3.70 4.55
N ARG A 106 -10.60 -3.04 3.55
CA ARG A 106 -9.16 -2.80 3.48
C ARG A 106 -8.92 -1.31 3.53
N TYR A 107 -7.92 -0.89 4.27
CA TYR A 107 -7.34 0.42 4.05
C TYR A 107 -5.83 0.32 4.14
N ASP A 108 -5.18 1.26 3.48
CA ASP A 108 -3.75 1.28 3.32
C ASP A 108 -3.20 2.67 3.50
N ILE A 109 -1.99 2.73 4.04
CA ILE A 109 -1.26 3.97 4.21
C ILE A 109 0.13 3.85 3.60
N GLU A 110 0.67 4.97 3.14
CA GLU A 110 2.11 5.13 3.07
C GLU A 110 2.59 5.62 4.45
N PRO A 111 3.37 4.82 5.21
CA PRO A 111 3.94 5.30 6.46
C PRO A 111 4.93 6.44 6.19
N ILE A 112 4.67 7.60 6.78
CA ILE A 112 5.49 8.81 6.66
C ILE A 112 6.05 9.17 8.03
N GLY A 113 7.37 9.07 8.15
CA GLY A 113 8.10 9.43 9.37
C GLY A 113 8.50 10.92 9.41
N PRO A 114 8.95 11.43 10.57
CA PRO A 114 9.42 12.82 10.70
C PRO A 114 10.64 13.14 9.82
N LEU A 115 11.41 12.12 9.43
CA LEU A 115 12.60 12.26 8.59
C LEU A 115 12.34 12.06 7.10
N ALA A 116 11.10 11.74 6.70
CA ALA A 116 10.74 11.42 5.32
C ALA A 116 11.11 12.55 4.36
N GLY A 117 11.88 12.25 3.31
CA GLY A 117 12.35 13.21 2.32
C GLY A 117 13.53 14.08 2.77
N THR A 118 14.02 13.95 4.01
CA THR A 118 15.24 14.61 4.46
C THR A 118 16.49 13.84 4.00
N LYS A 119 17.68 14.37 4.32
CA LYS A 119 18.95 13.65 4.09
C LYS A 119 19.07 12.34 4.88
N ALA A 120 18.35 12.22 5.99
CA ALA A 120 18.39 11.03 6.85
C ALA A 120 17.45 9.91 6.35
N ASP A 121 16.38 10.26 5.63
CA ASP A 121 15.46 9.29 5.03
C ASP A 121 14.92 9.81 3.68
N PRO A 122 15.77 9.89 2.64
CA PRO A 122 15.40 10.50 1.36
C PRO A 122 14.34 9.70 0.57
N LEU A 123 14.07 8.45 0.98
CA LEU A 123 13.14 7.53 0.32
C LEU A 123 11.88 7.23 1.15
N ASN A 124 11.74 7.80 2.35
CA ASN A 124 10.64 7.51 3.28
C ASN A 124 10.49 6.00 3.57
N GLN A 125 11.58 5.35 3.97
CA GLN A 125 11.57 3.92 4.28
C GLN A 125 11.59 3.64 5.78
N HIS A 126 12.01 4.60 6.61
CA HIS A 126 12.24 4.35 8.02
C HIS A 126 10.94 4.00 8.75
N ALA A 127 9.90 4.80 8.53
CA ALA A 127 8.58 4.62 9.14
C ALA A 127 7.93 3.28 8.76
N LEU A 128 8.02 2.88 7.48
CA LEU A 128 7.51 1.60 7.02
C LEU A 128 8.22 0.43 7.70
N ARG A 129 9.55 0.48 7.76
CA ARG A 129 10.36 -0.56 8.42
C ARG A 129 10.03 -0.66 9.90
N GLU A 130 10.00 0.47 10.61
CA GLU A 130 9.64 0.50 12.04
C GLU A 130 8.27 -0.11 12.27
N MET A 131 7.26 0.32 11.52
CA MET A 131 5.89 -0.18 11.65
C MET A 131 5.80 -1.69 11.43
N LEU A 132 6.43 -2.20 10.37
CA LEU A 132 6.44 -3.63 10.05
C LEU A 132 7.08 -4.46 11.18
N HIS A 133 8.25 -4.06 11.68
CA HIS A 133 8.92 -4.78 12.76
C HIS A 133 8.15 -4.70 14.08
N ARG A 134 7.52 -3.57 14.39
CA ARG A 134 6.64 -3.44 15.57
C ARG A 134 5.40 -4.33 15.45
N LEU A 135 4.77 -4.38 14.27
CA LEU A 135 3.65 -5.27 14.01
C LEU A 135 4.05 -6.74 14.13
N ALA A 136 5.24 -7.12 13.64
CA ALA A 136 5.75 -8.48 13.79
C ALA A 136 5.95 -8.90 15.27
N GLY A 137 6.27 -7.95 16.14
CA GLY A 137 6.38 -8.20 17.59
C GLY A 137 5.04 -8.31 18.31
N GLN A 138 3.93 -7.84 17.73
CA GLN A 138 2.64 -7.76 18.41
C GLN A 138 1.54 -8.61 17.77
N VAL A 139 1.54 -8.79 16.45
CA VAL A 139 0.51 -9.53 15.72
C VAL A 139 1.03 -10.92 15.35
N PRO A 140 0.33 -12.00 15.77
CA PRO A 140 0.75 -13.36 15.45
C PRO A 140 0.81 -13.60 13.95
N ASN A 141 1.73 -14.47 13.53
CA ASN A 141 1.90 -14.94 12.14
C ASN A 141 2.34 -13.88 11.11
N VAL A 142 2.68 -12.67 11.53
CA VAL A 142 3.36 -11.69 10.69
C VAL A 142 4.78 -12.19 10.41
N ASP A 143 5.11 -12.31 9.13
CA ASP A 143 6.42 -12.74 8.64
C ASP A 143 6.94 -11.68 7.66
N LEU A 144 8.11 -11.13 7.97
CA LEU A 144 8.71 -10.03 7.22
C LEU A 144 9.73 -10.49 6.19
N THR A 145 9.97 -11.80 6.03
CA THR A 145 11.05 -12.33 5.20
C THR A 145 11.01 -11.78 3.77
N TRP A 146 9.84 -11.75 3.12
CA TRP A 146 9.70 -11.15 1.79
C TRP A 146 9.74 -9.62 1.81
N CYS A 147 9.25 -8.96 2.87
CA CYS A 147 9.35 -7.51 3.00
C CYS A 147 10.81 -7.05 3.08
N ASP A 148 11.60 -7.68 3.94
CA ASP A 148 13.03 -7.41 4.12
C ASP A 148 13.81 -7.70 2.85
N HIS A 149 13.48 -8.81 2.18
CA HIS A 149 14.05 -9.17 0.88
C HIS A 149 13.82 -8.07 -0.17
N PHE A 150 12.59 -7.63 -0.38
CA PHE A 150 12.29 -6.60 -1.38
C PHE A 150 12.83 -5.22 -1.02
N LEU A 151 12.80 -4.86 0.26
CA LEU A 151 13.45 -3.66 0.75
C LEU A 151 14.97 -3.67 0.50
N SER A 152 15.60 -4.85 0.49
CA SER A 152 17.04 -4.98 0.20
C SER A 152 17.36 -4.99 -1.30
N THR A 153 16.50 -5.59 -2.13
CA THR A 153 16.79 -5.87 -3.54
C THR A 153 16.27 -4.82 -4.52
N LEU A 154 15.12 -4.20 -4.22
CA LEU A 154 14.47 -3.22 -5.10
C LEU A 154 14.93 -1.77 -4.90
N PHE A 155 15.81 -1.56 -3.94
CA PHE A 155 16.33 -0.24 -3.58
C PHE A 155 17.85 -0.26 -3.59
N ASP A 156 18.47 0.80 -4.07
CA ASP A 156 19.88 1.03 -3.74
C ASP A 156 19.98 1.68 -2.36
N HIS A 157 21.06 1.41 -1.64
CA HIS A 157 21.23 1.85 -0.24
C HIS A 157 22.22 3.00 -0.06
N ASP A 158 22.73 3.56 -1.16
CA ASP A 158 23.58 4.74 -1.14
C ASP A 158 22.73 6.01 -1.02
N LEU A 159 22.37 6.35 0.21
CA LEU A 159 21.53 7.51 0.54
C LEU A 159 22.14 8.82 0.03
N SER A 160 23.47 8.93 -0.03
CA SER A 160 24.16 10.14 -0.48
C SER A 160 23.80 10.50 -1.92
N LYS A 161 23.61 9.49 -2.78
CA LYS A 161 23.22 9.70 -4.17
C LYS A 161 21.76 10.13 -4.31
N TYR A 162 20.85 9.61 -3.50
CA TYR A 162 19.46 10.10 -3.49
C TYR A 162 19.35 11.53 -2.97
N VAL A 163 20.17 11.90 -1.98
CA VAL A 163 20.27 13.28 -1.52
C VAL A 163 20.74 14.19 -2.65
N ALA A 164 21.74 13.77 -3.43
CA ALA A 164 22.20 14.52 -4.60
C ALA A 164 21.12 14.64 -5.69
N GLU A 165 20.37 13.57 -5.97
CA GLU A 165 19.24 13.60 -6.91
C GLU A 165 18.14 14.57 -6.45
N SER A 166 17.80 14.56 -5.16
CA SER A 166 16.83 15.47 -4.57
C SER A 166 17.28 16.93 -4.66
N ALA A 167 18.56 17.20 -4.36
CA ALA A 167 19.16 18.53 -4.53
C ALA A 167 19.17 19.00 -5.99
N ALA A 168 19.25 18.07 -6.95
CA ALA A 168 19.12 18.34 -8.39
C ALA A 168 17.66 18.49 -8.85
N GLY A 169 16.68 18.50 -7.93
CA GLY A 169 15.26 18.73 -8.23
C GLY A 169 14.46 17.47 -8.57
N LYS A 170 15.07 16.27 -8.53
CA LYS A 170 14.31 15.03 -8.69
C LYS A 170 13.50 14.77 -7.43
N ARG A 171 12.18 14.65 -7.57
CA ARG A 171 11.31 14.34 -6.44
C ARG A 171 11.36 12.84 -6.13
N PRO A 172 11.52 12.44 -4.86
CA PRO A 172 11.31 11.06 -4.47
C PRO A 172 9.83 10.69 -4.69
N THR A 173 9.59 9.41 -4.85
CA THR A 173 8.26 8.81 -4.99
C THR A 173 8.06 7.86 -3.83
N THR A 174 6.80 7.49 -3.56
CA THR A 174 6.46 6.45 -2.59
C THR A 174 7.36 5.23 -2.75
N SER A 175 7.95 4.75 -1.66
CA SER A 175 8.76 3.52 -1.66
C SER A 175 7.92 2.30 -1.29
N GLY A 176 7.00 2.45 -0.34
CA GLY A 176 6.14 1.36 0.03
C GLY A 176 4.90 1.79 0.80
N VAL A 177 3.91 0.92 0.75
CA VAL A 177 2.56 1.11 1.32
C VAL A 177 2.22 -0.14 2.11
N ILE A 178 1.56 0.01 3.25
CA ILE A 178 1.04 -1.12 4.03
C ILE A 178 -0.48 -1.04 4.07
N ALA A 179 -1.14 -2.15 3.78
CA ALA A 179 -2.58 -2.34 3.91
C ALA A 179 -2.89 -3.21 5.12
N ALA A 180 -3.96 -2.87 5.84
CA ALA A 180 -4.64 -3.76 6.77
C ALA A 180 -5.99 -4.20 6.19
N GLU A 181 -6.26 -5.50 6.29
CA GLU A 181 -7.52 -6.13 5.90
C GLU A 181 -8.19 -6.74 7.13
N PHE A 182 -9.39 -6.30 7.46
CA PHE A 182 -10.10 -6.71 8.68
C PHE A 182 -11.06 -7.86 8.40
N LEU A 183 -10.53 -9.07 8.22
CA LEU A 183 -11.37 -10.22 7.92
C LEU A 183 -12.07 -10.75 9.18
N GLU A 184 -13.13 -11.54 9.00
CA GLU A 184 -13.77 -12.29 10.09
C GLU A 184 -12.75 -13.16 10.84
N SER A 185 -11.83 -13.81 10.10
CA SER A 185 -10.77 -14.65 10.67
C SER A 185 -9.64 -13.89 11.39
N GLY A 186 -9.70 -12.55 11.42
CA GLY A 186 -8.67 -11.69 11.98
C GLY A 186 -8.06 -10.73 10.95
N THR A 187 -7.14 -9.90 11.43
CA THR A 187 -6.50 -8.87 10.61
C THR A 187 -5.33 -9.45 9.80
N ARG A 188 -5.22 -9.08 8.52
CA ARG A 188 -4.11 -9.43 7.63
C ARG A 188 -3.43 -8.18 7.11
N PHE A 189 -2.14 -8.28 6.82
CA PHE A 189 -1.39 -7.19 6.23
C PHE A 189 -0.87 -7.53 4.85
N LYS A 190 -0.68 -6.49 4.06
CA LYS A 190 -0.05 -6.55 2.76
C LYS A 190 0.86 -5.36 2.58
N THR A 191 2.05 -5.56 2.03
CA THR A 191 2.97 -4.47 1.72
C THR A 191 3.19 -4.39 0.23
N TYR A 192 3.15 -3.18 -0.31
CA TYR A 192 3.45 -2.86 -1.69
C TYR A 192 4.82 -2.16 -1.74
N PHE A 193 5.61 -2.45 -2.76
CA PHE A 193 6.93 -1.87 -2.97
C PHE A 193 7.01 -1.25 -4.36
N GLN A 194 7.35 0.03 -4.39
CA GLN A 194 7.64 0.79 -5.59
C GLN A 194 9.15 1.07 -5.61
N PRO A 195 9.91 0.48 -6.54
CA PRO A 195 11.36 0.44 -6.47
C PRO A 195 11.96 1.81 -6.72
N ARG A 196 13.17 1.99 -6.17
CA ARG A 196 14.04 3.12 -6.51
C ARG A 196 15.44 2.59 -6.77
N LYS A 197 15.85 2.66 -8.03
CA LYS A 197 17.21 2.38 -8.46
C LYS A 197 17.84 3.64 -9.01
N LEU A 198 19.09 3.89 -8.64
CA LEU A 198 19.86 5.04 -9.08
C LEU A 198 20.01 5.02 -10.60
N GLY A 199 19.81 6.19 -11.22
CA GLY A 199 19.78 6.29 -12.69
C GLY A 199 18.40 6.03 -13.31
N TYR A 200 17.41 5.61 -12.53
CA TYR A 200 16.03 5.39 -12.99
C TYR A 200 15.04 6.29 -12.24
N THR A 201 13.98 6.73 -12.92
CA THR A 201 12.89 7.53 -12.34
C THR A 201 11.63 6.68 -12.20
N GLY A 202 11.51 5.96 -11.09
CA GLY A 202 10.31 5.20 -10.68
C GLY A 202 10.06 3.89 -11.44
N ILE A 203 10.38 3.84 -12.73
CA ILE A 203 10.25 2.63 -13.56
C ILE A 203 11.64 2.02 -13.74
N ILE A 204 11.81 0.80 -13.23
CA ILE A 204 13.03 0.01 -13.44
C ILE A 204 12.81 -1.03 -14.56
N PRO A 205 13.88 -1.46 -15.27
CA PRO A 205 13.76 -2.50 -16.29
C PRO A 205 13.21 -3.81 -15.73
N MET A 206 12.44 -4.55 -16.54
CA MET A 206 11.90 -5.88 -16.19
C MET A 206 12.97 -6.85 -15.68
N LYS A 207 14.19 -6.78 -16.22
CA LYS A 207 15.32 -7.59 -15.74
C LYS A 207 15.63 -7.37 -14.25
N MET A 208 15.52 -6.15 -13.73
CA MET A 208 15.80 -5.88 -12.32
C MET A 208 14.71 -6.42 -11.39
N TRP A 209 13.45 -6.38 -11.83
CA TRP A 209 12.35 -7.06 -11.14
C TRP A 209 12.60 -8.58 -11.08
N ASP A 210 13.06 -9.14 -12.20
CA ASP A 210 13.37 -10.55 -12.32
C ASP A 210 14.54 -10.98 -11.42
N GLU A 211 15.65 -10.23 -11.44
CA GLU A 211 16.80 -10.47 -10.56
C GLU A 211 16.41 -10.41 -9.08
N ALA A 212 15.51 -9.50 -8.69
CA ALA A 212 15.01 -9.42 -7.32
C ALA A 212 14.14 -10.64 -6.94
N LEU A 213 13.52 -11.33 -7.88
CA LEU A 213 12.61 -12.44 -7.60
C LEU A 213 13.26 -13.81 -7.63
N GLU A 214 14.37 -13.95 -8.35
CA GLU A 214 15.08 -15.21 -8.52
C GLU A 214 15.35 -15.98 -7.22
N PRO A 215 15.76 -15.32 -6.11
CA PRO A 215 16.04 -16.04 -4.87
C PRO A 215 14.81 -16.57 -4.13
N ILE A 216 13.61 -16.00 -4.35
CA ILE A 216 12.42 -16.25 -3.53
C ILE A 216 11.25 -16.88 -4.30
N ASP A 217 11.24 -16.75 -5.62
CA ASP A 217 10.26 -17.38 -6.51
C ASP A 217 10.97 -17.98 -7.74
N PRO A 218 11.88 -18.96 -7.54
CA PRO A 218 12.66 -19.54 -8.64
C PRO A 218 11.72 -20.11 -9.72
N GLN A 219 12.09 -19.90 -10.99
CA GLN A 219 11.28 -20.13 -12.20
C GLN A 219 10.02 -21.00 -12.03
N ARG A 220 8.88 -20.33 -11.76
CA ARG A 220 7.54 -20.93 -11.86
C ARG A 220 6.92 -20.62 -13.21
N ALA A 221 6.08 -21.54 -13.70
CA ALA A 221 5.31 -21.33 -14.93
C ALA A 221 4.54 -20.00 -14.93
N ALA A 222 3.96 -19.60 -13.79
CA ALA A 222 3.25 -18.33 -13.65
C ALA A 222 4.18 -17.11 -13.87
N ARG A 223 5.38 -17.12 -13.28
CA ARG A 223 6.38 -16.05 -13.44
C ARG A 223 6.86 -15.98 -14.89
N SER A 224 7.13 -17.12 -15.53
CA SER A 224 7.51 -17.14 -16.94
C SER A 224 6.41 -16.55 -17.83
N MET A 225 5.15 -16.93 -17.63
CA MET A 225 4.03 -16.36 -18.42
C MET A 225 3.89 -14.84 -18.25
N VAL A 226 4.06 -14.31 -17.03
CA VAL A 226 3.99 -12.87 -16.75
C VAL A 226 5.19 -12.11 -17.33
N LYS A 227 6.35 -12.75 -17.47
CA LYS A 227 7.53 -12.15 -18.13
C LYS A 227 7.40 -12.15 -19.64
N ASP A 228 6.94 -13.26 -20.20
CA ASP A 228 6.84 -13.43 -21.65
C ASP A 228 5.72 -12.56 -22.24
N PHE A 229 4.64 -12.32 -21.50
CA PHE A 229 3.48 -11.58 -22.01
C PHE A 229 3.81 -10.13 -22.43
N PRO A 230 4.49 -9.30 -21.61
CA PRO A 230 4.93 -7.96 -22.00
C PRO A 230 5.80 -7.91 -23.27
N GLU A 231 6.54 -8.97 -23.56
CA GLU A 231 7.47 -9.02 -24.69
C GLU A 231 6.82 -9.56 -25.98
N SER A 232 5.75 -10.35 -25.85
CA SER A 232 5.23 -11.18 -26.94
C SER A 232 3.92 -10.71 -27.58
N THR A 233 3.24 -9.71 -27.02
CA THR A 233 1.96 -9.23 -27.58
C THR A 233 1.85 -7.72 -27.62
N ALA A 234 0.99 -7.18 -28.50
CA ALA A 234 0.78 -5.75 -28.64
C ALA A 234 0.20 -5.12 -27.36
N ALA A 235 -0.73 -5.81 -26.67
CA ALA A 235 -1.22 -5.35 -25.37
C ALA A 235 -0.11 -5.41 -24.31
N GLY A 236 0.65 -6.50 -24.27
CA GLY A 236 1.76 -6.69 -23.36
C GLY A 236 2.80 -5.57 -23.44
N GLN A 237 3.14 -5.13 -24.66
CA GLN A 237 4.11 -4.06 -24.89
C GLN A 237 3.67 -2.69 -24.35
N THR A 238 2.38 -2.52 -24.03
CA THR A 238 1.87 -1.30 -23.37
C THR A 238 1.99 -1.35 -21.84
N LEU A 239 2.29 -2.52 -21.27
CA LEU A 239 2.35 -2.72 -19.83
C LEU A 239 3.68 -2.23 -19.25
N THR A 240 3.61 -1.45 -18.17
CA THR A 240 4.77 -1.08 -17.38
C THR A 240 4.60 -1.58 -15.95
N CYS A 241 5.52 -2.44 -15.48
CA CYS A 241 5.56 -2.86 -14.09
C CYS A 241 5.98 -1.69 -13.21
N PHE A 242 5.18 -1.35 -12.21
CA PHE A 242 5.44 -0.21 -11.32
C PHE A 242 5.46 -0.58 -9.84
N SER A 243 4.95 -1.75 -9.47
CA SER A 243 4.87 -2.17 -8.07
C SER A 243 4.81 -3.69 -7.96
N ILE A 244 5.28 -4.21 -6.84
CA ILE A 244 4.97 -5.56 -6.38
C ILE A 244 4.30 -5.48 -5.02
N ALA A 245 3.58 -6.51 -4.62
CA ALA A 245 3.09 -6.61 -3.26
C ALA A 245 3.12 -8.04 -2.73
N VAL A 246 3.26 -8.15 -1.42
CA VAL A 246 3.30 -9.41 -0.69
C VAL A 246 2.34 -9.39 0.48
N ASP A 247 1.70 -10.54 0.72
CA ASP A 247 0.94 -10.75 1.95
C ASP A 247 1.96 -10.92 3.10
N VAL A 248 1.83 -10.14 4.17
CA VAL A 248 2.76 -10.14 5.32
C VAL A 248 2.27 -11.17 6.36
N VAL A 249 2.38 -12.42 5.95
CA VAL A 249 1.99 -13.62 6.71
C VAL A 249 3.06 -14.69 6.50
N LYS A 250 3.04 -15.76 7.29
CA LYS A 250 3.90 -16.94 7.10
C LYS A 250 4.13 -17.27 5.62
N LEU A 251 5.39 -17.44 5.24
CA LEU A 251 5.83 -17.56 3.85
C LEU A 251 5.04 -18.58 3.03
N GLU A 252 4.70 -19.74 3.59
CA GLU A 252 3.96 -20.80 2.89
C GLU A 252 2.52 -20.41 2.52
N LYS A 253 2.00 -19.32 3.11
CA LYS A 253 0.69 -18.73 2.81
C LYS A 253 0.79 -17.40 2.09
N SER A 254 2.01 -16.86 1.94
CA SER A 254 2.19 -15.56 1.30
C SER A 254 2.02 -15.65 -0.21
N ARG A 255 1.45 -14.60 -0.80
CA ARG A 255 1.28 -14.46 -2.25
C ARG A 255 2.00 -13.21 -2.71
N LEU A 256 2.77 -13.38 -3.78
CA LEU A 256 3.38 -12.29 -4.51
C LEU A 256 2.43 -11.82 -5.61
N LYS A 257 2.30 -10.51 -5.79
CA LYS A 257 1.56 -9.89 -6.90
C LYS A 257 2.44 -8.88 -7.62
N TRP A 258 2.40 -8.91 -8.95
CA TRP A 258 2.99 -7.88 -9.80
C TRP A 258 1.89 -6.92 -10.25
N TYR A 259 2.22 -5.63 -10.28
CA TYR A 259 1.31 -4.58 -10.71
C TYR A 259 1.88 -3.89 -11.95
N PHE A 260 1.08 -3.94 -13.01
CA PHE A 260 1.37 -3.29 -14.27
C PHE A 260 0.31 -2.21 -14.52
N ASN A 261 0.73 -1.09 -15.12
CA ASN A 261 -0.20 -0.12 -15.67
C ASN A 261 -0.13 -0.16 -17.21
N THR A 262 -1.18 0.31 -17.88
CA THR A 262 -1.19 0.59 -19.32
C THR A 262 -1.94 1.89 -19.53
N PRO A 263 -1.51 2.76 -20.47
CA PRO A 263 -2.26 3.95 -20.84
C PRO A 263 -3.53 3.63 -21.65
N SER A 264 -3.69 2.39 -22.13
CA SER A 264 -4.83 2.00 -22.94
C SER A 264 -6.02 1.56 -22.09
N THR A 265 -7.17 2.16 -22.36
CA THR A 265 -8.46 1.81 -21.73
C THR A 265 -9.37 0.99 -22.67
N ALA A 266 -8.85 0.55 -23.82
CA ALA A 266 -9.62 -0.21 -24.80
C ALA A 266 -9.97 -1.61 -24.27
N PHE A 267 -11.24 -2.01 -24.41
CA PHE A 267 -11.72 -3.31 -23.94
C PHE A 267 -10.99 -4.51 -24.56
N SER A 268 -10.52 -4.38 -25.81
CA SER A 268 -9.69 -5.40 -26.47
C SER A 268 -8.39 -5.65 -25.72
N ILE A 269 -7.73 -4.60 -25.23
CA ILE A 269 -6.52 -4.67 -24.41
C ILE A 269 -6.83 -5.32 -23.07
N VAL A 270 -7.94 -4.94 -22.43
CA VAL A 270 -8.40 -5.57 -21.17
C VAL A 270 -8.56 -7.08 -21.36
N ARG A 271 -9.27 -7.52 -22.42
CA ARG A 271 -9.46 -8.95 -22.71
C ARG A 271 -8.13 -9.67 -22.94
N GLU A 272 -7.22 -9.05 -23.68
CA GLU A 272 -5.91 -9.65 -23.97
C GLU A 272 -5.06 -9.78 -22.70
N VAL A 273 -4.99 -8.75 -21.86
CA VAL A 273 -4.30 -8.79 -20.56
C VAL A 273 -4.92 -9.83 -19.63
N MET A 274 -6.25 -9.86 -19.50
CA MET A 274 -6.98 -10.80 -18.64
C MET A 274 -6.76 -12.26 -19.02
N THR A 275 -6.48 -12.53 -20.29
CA THR A 275 -6.22 -13.89 -20.80
C THR A 275 -4.73 -14.17 -21.02
N LEU A 276 -3.84 -13.22 -20.71
CA LEU A 276 -2.42 -13.23 -21.08
C LEU A 276 -2.21 -13.60 -22.56
N GLY A 277 -2.98 -12.99 -23.46
CA GLY A 277 -2.97 -13.27 -24.89
C GLY A 277 -3.50 -14.67 -25.24
N GLY A 278 -4.52 -15.13 -24.51
CA GLY A 278 -5.11 -16.47 -24.69
C GLY A 278 -4.35 -17.62 -24.01
N ARG A 279 -3.27 -17.35 -23.26
CA ARG A 279 -2.52 -18.37 -22.50
C ARG A 279 -3.30 -18.91 -21.30
N LEU A 280 -4.19 -18.09 -20.73
CA LEU A 280 -5.12 -18.51 -19.69
C LEU A 280 -6.44 -18.93 -20.32
N SER A 281 -6.71 -20.24 -20.31
CA SER A 281 -8.02 -20.80 -20.61
C SER A 281 -8.84 -20.86 -19.32
N SER A 282 -9.65 -19.84 -19.07
CA SER A 282 -10.72 -20.01 -18.07
C SER A 282 -11.89 -20.72 -18.75
N PRO A 283 -12.39 -21.85 -18.22
CA PRO A 283 -13.76 -22.23 -18.51
C PRO A 283 -14.65 -21.11 -17.97
N HIS A 284 -15.55 -20.61 -18.82
CA HIS A 284 -16.65 -19.77 -18.37
C HIS A 284 -17.75 -20.66 -17.79
#